data_AF-A0A6G1RH39-F1
#
_entry.id   AF-A0A6G1RH39-F1
#
_cell.length_a   1.000
_cell.length_b   1.000
_cell.length_c   1.000
_cell.angle_alpha   90.00
_cell.angle_beta   90.00
_cell.angle_gamma   90.00
#
_symmetry.space_group_name_H-M   'P 1'
#
loop_
_entity.id
_entity.type
_entity.pdbx_description
1 polymer ?
#
loop_
_entity_poly.entity_id
_entity_poly.type
_entity_poly.pdbx_seq_one_letter_code
_entity_poly.pdbx_strand_id
1 'polypeptide(L)'
;MVTGDNIQTAVTVAKNAGMIPPTDRVILVEANKIPGSFSASITWKLLEENKPKDYGSLEDHSHTERRIRLALGSGQYHFAMSGKSYQIIGQHFKHLLPKLLMNGTVFARMSPGQKSSLVEEFQKLNYFVGMCGDGANDCGALKVAHAGISLSEQEASVASPFTSQTPSIACVPELIREGRAALVTSFCMFKY
;
A
#
# COMPACT_ATOMS: atom_id res chain seq x y z
N MET A 1 3.81 1.31 1.82
CA MET A 1 3.71 2.46 2.75
C MET A 1 2.31 3.03 2.68
N VAL A 2 1.68 3.25 3.83
CA VAL A 2 0.37 3.91 3.94
C VAL A 2 0.49 5.07 4.93
N THR A 3 0.18 6.30 4.50
CA THR A 3 0.36 7.51 5.32
C THR A 3 -0.77 8.53 5.13
N GLY A 4 -0.95 9.40 6.13
CA GLY A 4 -1.80 10.60 6.05
C GLY A 4 -1.10 11.80 5.37
N ASP A 5 0.20 11.70 5.08
CA ASP A 5 1.00 12.78 4.51
C ASP A 5 0.74 13.02 3.02
N ASN A 6 1.32 14.11 2.50
CA ASN A 6 1.35 14.40 1.07
C ASN A 6 2.07 13.28 0.29
N ILE A 7 1.55 12.98 -0.90
CA ILE A 7 2.11 11.95 -1.79
C ILE A 7 3.55 12.21 -2.21
N GLN A 8 3.96 13.48 -2.41
CA GLN A 8 5.35 13.79 -2.76
C GLN A 8 6.29 13.43 -1.61
N THR A 9 5.94 13.85 -0.39
CA THR A 9 6.69 13.49 0.82
C THR A 9 6.77 11.98 0.98
N ALA A 10 5.64 11.28 0.85
CA ALA A 10 5.56 9.84 0.99
C ALA A 10 6.43 9.09 -0.05
N VAL A 11 6.44 9.55 -1.31
CA VAL A 11 7.29 8.98 -2.35
C VAL A 11 8.78 9.23 -2.07
N THR A 12 9.15 10.44 -1.64
CA THR A 12 10.53 10.75 -1.26
C THR A 12 11.01 9.87 -0.11
N VAL A 13 10.18 9.71 0.94
CA VAL A 13 10.51 8.81 2.07
C VAL A 13 10.60 7.35 1.60
N ALA A 14 9.70 6.90 0.73
CA ALA A 14 9.73 5.53 0.20
C ALA A 14 11.00 5.25 -0.62
N LYS A 15 11.47 6.22 -1.41
CA LYS A 15 12.77 6.13 -2.12
C LYS A 15 13.94 6.09 -1.14
N ASN A 16 13.98 7.01 -0.19
CA ASN A 16 15.07 7.09 0.80
C ASN A 16 15.14 5.85 1.71
N ALA A 17 13.99 5.25 2.01
CA ALA A 17 13.90 4.01 2.78
C ALA A 17 14.20 2.75 1.94
N GLY A 18 14.53 2.89 0.65
CA GLY A 18 14.83 1.77 -0.25
C GLY A 18 13.60 0.94 -0.66
N MET A 19 12.38 1.41 -0.39
CA MET A 19 11.15 0.73 -0.83
C MET A 19 10.94 0.84 -2.33
N ILE A 20 11.45 1.92 -2.92
CA ILE A 20 11.43 2.19 -4.35
C ILE A 20 12.89 2.40 -4.78
N PRO A 21 13.50 1.46 -5.52
CA PRO A 21 14.85 1.64 -6.04
C PRO A 21 14.98 2.90 -6.90
N PRO A 22 16.14 3.59 -6.91
CA PRO A 22 16.33 4.79 -7.74
C PRO A 22 16.15 4.56 -9.25
N THR A 23 16.34 3.33 -9.71
CA THR A 23 16.15 2.90 -11.11
C THR A 23 14.68 2.72 -11.48
N ASP A 24 13.82 2.55 -10.48
CA ASP A 24 12.44 2.16 -10.68
C ASP A 24 11.55 3.40 -10.77
N ARG A 25 10.49 3.30 -11.56
CA ARG A 25 9.64 4.44 -11.85
C ARG A 25 8.43 4.49 -10.95
N VAL A 26 8.00 5.70 -10.64
CA VAL A 26 6.78 5.93 -9.86
C VAL A 26 5.69 6.44 -10.78
N ILE A 27 4.57 5.73 -10.82
CA ILE A 27 3.38 6.10 -11.57
C ILE A 27 2.34 6.58 -10.58
N LEU A 28 2.00 7.86 -10.68
CA LEU A 28 0.91 8.46 -9.94
C LEU A 28 -0.42 8.04 -10.57
N VAL A 29 -1.26 7.37 -9.80
CA VAL A 29 -2.61 6.97 -10.19
C VAL A 29 -3.60 7.97 -9.61
N GLU A 30 -4.22 8.76 -10.49
CA GLU A 30 -5.24 9.74 -10.11
C GLU A 30 -6.58 9.32 -10.66
N ALA A 31 -7.55 9.11 -9.77
CA ALA A 31 -8.92 8.87 -10.15
C ALA A 31 -9.77 10.10 -9.81
N ASN A 32 -10.59 10.52 -10.76
CA ASN A 32 -11.46 11.69 -10.61
C ASN A 32 -12.89 11.32 -11.00
N LYS A 33 -13.84 11.98 -10.35
CA LYS A 33 -15.26 11.89 -10.66
C LYS A 33 -15.79 13.30 -10.81
N ILE A 34 -16.49 13.55 -11.91
CA ILE A 34 -17.15 14.84 -12.13
C ILE A 34 -18.40 14.87 -11.24
N PRO A 35 -18.56 15.88 -10.36
CA PRO A 35 -19.77 16.02 -9.54
C PRO A 35 -21.02 16.02 -10.42
N GLY A 36 -21.97 15.13 -10.14
CA GLY A 36 -23.21 15.00 -10.92
C GLY A 36 -23.15 14.06 -12.13
N SER A 37 -21.97 13.53 -12.49
CA SER A 37 -21.83 12.51 -13.54
C SER A 37 -21.71 11.10 -12.95
N PHE A 38 -22.23 10.11 -13.69
CA PHE A 38 -21.98 8.69 -13.42
C PHE A 38 -20.59 8.24 -13.89
N SER A 39 -19.93 9.04 -14.72
CA SER A 39 -18.61 8.70 -15.27
C SER A 39 -17.49 9.12 -14.32
N ALA A 40 -16.60 8.17 -14.03
CA ALA A 40 -15.32 8.41 -13.39
C ALA A 40 -14.21 8.15 -14.41
N SER A 41 -13.03 8.75 -14.20
CA SER A 41 -11.86 8.54 -15.05
C SER A 41 -10.63 8.24 -14.21
N ILE A 42 -9.67 7.51 -14.79
CA ILE A 42 -8.36 7.24 -14.21
C ILE A 42 -7.29 7.78 -15.14
N THR A 43 -6.38 8.55 -14.58
CA THR A 43 -5.20 9.09 -15.23
C THR A 43 -3.93 8.57 -14.56
N TRP A 44 -2.90 8.35 -15.38
CA TRP A 44 -1.64 7.73 -14.99
C TRP A 44 -0.52 8.70 -15.34
N LYS A 45 0.18 9.24 -14.35
CA LYS A 45 1.24 10.24 -14.56
C LYS A 45 2.57 9.68 -14.10
N LEU A 46 3.58 9.72 -14.97
CA LEU A 46 4.94 9.37 -14.57
C LEU A 46 5.50 10.50 -13.71
N LEU A 47 5.90 10.17 -12.48
CA LEU A 47 6.54 11.09 -11.58
C LEU A 47 8.05 11.13 -11.89
N GLU A 48 8.44 11.79 -12.98
CA GLU A 48 9.85 12.10 -13.25
C GLU A 48 10.30 13.27 -12.38
N GLU A 49 11.53 13.20 -11.86
CA GLU A 49 12.14 14.30 -11.08
C GLU A 49 12.38 15.57 -11.91
N ASN A 50 12.23 15.57 -13.24
CA ASN A 50 12.52 16.76 -14.07
C ASN A 50 11.85 16.85 -15.47
N LYS A 51 10.59 16.41 -15.66
CA LYS A 51 9.63 16.92 -16.68
C LYS A 51 8.35 16.06 -16.69
N PRO A 52 7.14 16.64 -16.58
CA PRO A 52 5.92 15.87 -16.76
C PRO A 52 5.80 15.43 -18.23
N LYS A 53 5.93 14.13 -18.49
CA LYS A 53 5.43 13.53 -19.74
C LYS A 53 4.02 13.02 -19.48
N ASP A 54 3.05 13.71 -20.07
CA ASP A 54 1.64 13.35 -20.00
C ASP A 54 1.39 12.18 -20.95
N TYR A 55 1.35 10.97 -20.40
CA TYR A 55 0.83 9.81 -21.11
C TYR A 55 -0.70 9.92 -21.02
N GLY A 56 -1.28 10.69 -21.95
CA GLY A 56 -2.64 11.24 -21.88
C GLY A 56 -3.77 10.26 -21.54
N SER A 57 -4.97 10.79 -21.23
CA SER A 57 -6.18 10.07 -20.82
C SER A 57 -6.33 8.70 -21.50
N LEU A 58 -6.10 7.62 -20.74
CA LEU A 58 -6.15 6.24 -21.23
C LEU A 58 -7.53 5.66 -20.94
N GLU A 59 -8.46 5.89 -21.86
CA GLU A 59 -9.88 5.51 -21.73
C GLU A 59 -10.19 4.02 -22.02
N ASP A 60 -9.20 3.17 -22.36
CA ASP A 60 -9.48 1.81 -22.84
C ASP A 60 -8.75 0.68 -22.08
N HIS A 61 -9.53 -0.18 -21.41
CA HIS A 61 -9.16 -0.98 -20.25
C HIS A 61 -8.35 -2.26 -20.51
N SER A 62 -8.42 -2.84 -21.71
CA SER A 62 -7.69 -4.08 -22.05
C SER A 62 -6.25 -3.81 -22.53
N HIS A 63 -6.00 -2.60 -23.05
CA HIS A 63 -4.70 -2.19 -23.56
C HIS A 63 -3.87 -1.39 -22.56
N THR A 64 -4.45 -0.87 -21.48
CA THR A 64 -3.74 0.00 -20.50
C THR A 64 -2.54 -0.66 -19.84
N GLU A 65 -2.66 -1.89 -19.34
CA GLU A 65 -1.53 -2.59 -18.70
C GLU A 65 -0.41 -2.87 -19.72
N ARG A 66 -0.78 -3.24 -20.94
CA ARG A 66 0.17 -3.44 -22.05
C ARG A 66 0.81 -2.13 -22.48
N ARG A 67 0.05 -1.03 -22.53
CA ARG A 67 0.55 0.31 -22.91
C ARG A 67 1.41 0.92 -21.82
N ILE A 68 1.08 0.72 -20.55
CA ILE A 68 1.94 1.08 -19.41
C ILE A 68 3.25 0.29 -19.51
N ARG A 69 3.20 -1.04 -19.67
CA ARG A 69 4.41 -1.86 -19.86
C ARG A 69 5.21 -1.49 -21.12
N LEU A 70 4.54 -1.18 -22.23
CA LEU A 70 5.18 -0.77 -23.50
C LEU A 70 5.80 0.64 -23.41
N ALA A 71 5.12 1.60 -22.79
CA ALA A 71 5.60 2.98 -22.59
C ALA A 71 6.74 3.05 -21.58
N LEU A 72 6.73 2.13 -20.61
CA LEU A 72 7.77 2.01 -19.61
C LEU A 72 8.96 1.17 -20.11
N GLY A 73 8.81 0.28 -21.08
CA GLY A 73 9.91 -0.64 -21.42
C GLY A 73 10.24 -1.59 -20.25
N SER A 74 11.41 -2.22 -20.27
CA SER A 74 11.78 -3.35 -19.38
C SER A 74 12.04 -3.01 -17.89
N GLY A 75 11.74 -1.78 -17.43
CA GLY A 75 12.00 -1.35 -16.06
C GLY A 75 10.80 -1.56 -15.13
N GLN A 76 11.06 -1.93 -13.88
CA GLN A 76 10.04 -2.06 -12.83
C GLN A 76 9.39 -0.70 -12.53
N TYR A 77 8.15 -0.76 -12.03
CA TYR A 77 7.37 0.42 -11.69
C TYR A 77 6.55 0.20 -10.42
N HIS A 78 6.28 1.30 -9.74
CA HIS A 78 5.54 1.35 -8.49
C HIS A 78 4.39 2.34 -8.62
N PHE A 79 3.19 1.95 -8.20
CA PHE A 79 2.06 2.85 -8.11
C PHE A 79 2.10 3.65 -6.82
N ALA A 80 1.84 4.95 -6.96
CA ALA A 80 1.54 5.86 -5.87
C ALA A 80 0.13 6.43 -6.07
N MET A 81 -0.70 6.45 -5.03
CA MET A 81 -2.04 7.03 -5.13
C MET A 81 -2.49 7.70 -3.84
N SER A 82 -3.41 8.65 -3.96
CA SER A 82 -4.05 9.32 -2.83
C SER A 82 -5.26 8.56 -2.32
N GLY A 83 -5.65 8.77 -1.06
CA GLY A 83 -6.88 8.22 -0.49
C GLY A 83 -8.14 8.55 -1.27
N LYS A 84 -8.22 9.76 -1.85
CA LYS A 84 -9.30 10.15 -2.77
C LYS A 84 -9.36 9.21 -3.99
N SER A 85 -8.21 8.97 -4.63
CA SER A 85 -8.14 8.12 -5.82
C SER A 85 -8.43 6.67 -5.47
N TYR A 86 -7.87 6.17 -4.36
CA TYR A 86 -8.14 4.84 -3.82
C TYR A 86 -9.65 4.60 -3.63
N GLN A 87 -10.34 5.55 -3.03
CA GLN A 87 -11.79 5.46 -2.81
C GLN A 87 -12.58 5.41 -4.14
N ILE A 88 -12.26 6.29 -5.10
CA ILE A 88 -12.95 6.31 -6.39
C ILE A 88 -12.68 4.99 -7.16
N ILE A 89 -11.45 4.48 -7.11
CA ILE A 89 -11.08 3.20 -7.73
C ILE A 89 -11.87 2.06 -7.10
N GLY A 90 -11.97 1.98 -5.77
CA GLY A 90 -12.74 0.95 -5.09
C GLY A 90 -14.23 0.96 -5.45
N GLN A 91 -14.80 2.15 -5.70
CA GLN A 91 -16.22 2.31 -6.01
C GLN A 91 -16.55 2.11 -7.50
N HIS A 92 -15.73 2.65 -8.40
CA HIS A 92 -16.03 2.71 -9.83
C HIS A 92 -15.20 1.75 -10.68
N PHE A 93 -14.03 1.33 -10.19
CA PHE A 93 -13.05 0.53 -10.93
C PHE A 93 -12.58 -0.68 -10.11
N LYS A 94 -13.49 -1.34 -9.39
CA LYS A 94 -13.18 -2.44 -8.46
C LYS A 94 -12.35 -3.55 -9.10
N HIS A 95 -12.57 -3.84 -10.38
CA HIS A 95 -11.81 -4.85 -11.13
C HIS A 95 -10.32 -4.51 -11.32
N LEU A 96 -9.93 -3.23 -11.25
CA LEU A 96 -8.54 -2.79 -11.34
C LEU A 96 -7.82 -2.79 -9.99
N LEU A 97 -8.58 -2.74 -8.89
CA LEU A 97 -8.01 -2.62 -7.55
C LEU A 97 -6.99 -3.72 -7.23
N PRO A 98 -7.25 -5.03 -7.49
CA PRO A 98 -6.24 -6.07 -7.30
C PRO A 98 -4.92 -5.80 -8.02
N LYS A 99 -4.97 -5.39 -9.29
CA LYS A 99 -3.78 -5.12 -10.12
C LYS A 99 -3.00 -3.91 -9.62
N LEU A 100 -3.72 -2.90 -9.14
CA LEU A 100 -3.15 -1.70 -8.56
C LEU A 100 -2.47 -1.97 -7.22
N LEU A 101 -3.04 -2.84 -6.39
CA LEU A 101 -2.47 -3.22 -5.11
C LEU A 101 -1.18 -4.02 -5.28
N MET A 102 -1.10 -4.92 -6.26
CA MET A 102 0.09 -5.75 -6.51
C MET A 102 1.37 -4.95 -6.78
N ASN A 103 1.25 -3.81 -7.49
CA ASN A 103 2.38 -2.90 -7.72
C ASN A 103 2.25 -1.59 -6.91
N GLY A 104 1.34 -1.55 -5.94
CA GLY A 104 1.06 -0.38 -5.11
C GLY A 104 2.06 -0.27 -3.96
N THR A 105 2.89 0.78 -3.98
CA THR A 105 3.93 0.95 -2.95
C THR A 105 3.64 2.12 -2.02
N VAL A 106 3.00 3.17 -2.52
CA VAL A 106 2.69 4.38 -1.73
C VAL A 106 1.20 4.70 -1.78
N PHE A 107 0.56 4.68 -0.62
CA PHE A 107 -0.81 5.12 -0.41
C PHE A 107 -0.78 6.33 0.53
N ALA A 108 -1.00 7.51 -0.01
CA ALA A 108 -0.83 8.79 0.71
C ALA A 108 -2.19 9.46 0.97
N ARG A 109 -2.24 10.41 1.91
CA ARG A 109 -3.49 11.07 2.34
C ARG A 109 -4.61 10.07 2.68
N MET A 110 -4.27 8.95 3.31
CA MET A 110 -5.22 7.90 3.66
C MET A 110 -5.88 8.20 5.01
N SER A 111 -7.20 8.12 5.07
CA SER A 111 -7.93 8.20 6.35
C SER A 111 -7.73 6.92 7.17
N PRO A 112 -7.92 6.94 8.51
CA PRO A 112 -7.81 5.74 9.34
C PRO A 112 -8.65 4.56 8.82
N GLY A 113 -9.90 4.80 8.41
CA GLY A 113 -10.76 3.77 7.82
C GLY A 113 -10.24 3.24 6.48
N GLN A 114 -9.60 4.09 5.67
CA GLN A 114 -8.97 3.65 4.42
C GLN A 114 -7.73 2.79 4.67
N LYS A 115 -6.97 3.05 5.75
CA LYS A 115 -5.84 2.19 6.14
C LYS A 115 -6.32 0.78 6.48
N SER A 116 -7.39 0.67 7.29
CA SER A 116 -8.01 -0.63 7.61
C SER A 116 -8.53 -1.33 6.35
N SER A 117 -9.27 -0.61 5.50
CA SER A 117 -9.77 -1.15 4.23
C SER A 117 -8.64 -1.66 3.34
N LEU A 118 -7.50 -0.96 3.28
CA LEU A 118 -6.35 -1.39 2.49
C LEU A 118 -5.82 -2.75 2.97
N VAL A 119 -5.72 -2.95 4.30
CA VAL A 119 -5.33 -4.24 4.88
C VAL A 119 -6.32 -5.34 4.47
N GLU A 120 -7.62 -5.10 4.56
CA GLU A 120 -8.66 -6.05 4.15
C GLU A 120 -8.58 -6.40 2.66
N GLU A 121 -8.31 -5.43 1.79
CA GLU A 121 -8.19 -5.68 0.36
C GLU A 121 -6.97 -6.57 0.05
N PHE A 122 -5.83 -6.40 0.74
CA PHE A 122 -4.72 -7.35 0.62
C PHE A 122 -5.08 -8.75 1.14
N GLN A 123 -5.86 -8.84 2.22
CA GLN A 123 -6.36 -10.13 2.74
C GLN A 123 -7.29 -10.82 1.74
N LYS A 124 -8.17 -10.07 1.04
CA LYS A 124 -9.05 -10.60 -0.03
C LYS A 124 -8.29 -11.16 -1.22
N LEU A 125 -7.03 -10.74 -1.41
CA LEU A 125 -6.11 -11.31 -2.40
C LEU A 125 -5.36 -12.56 -1.87
N ASN A 126 -5.78 -13.11 -0.74
CA ASN A 126 -5.17 -14.25 -0.04
C ASN A 126 -3.73 -14.00 0.45
N TYR A 127 -3.34 -12.73 0.68
CA TYR A 127 -2.09 -12.43 1.37
C TYR A 127 -2.26 -12.48 2.89
N PHE A 128 -1.26 -12.99 3.58
CA PHE A 128 -1.08 -12.71 5.00
C PHE A 128 -0.47 -11.32 5.14
N VAL A 129 -1.08 -10.50 6.01
CA VAL A 129 -0.78 -9.06 6.09
C VAL A 129 -0.29 -8.74 7.49
N GLY A 130 0.93 -8.22 7.57
CA GLY A 130 1.45 -7.57 8.77
C GLY A 130 1.32 -6.05 8.64
N MET A 131 1.00 -5.38 9.75
CA MET A 131 0.91 -3.92 9.82
C MET A 131 1.71 -3.46 11.04
N CYS A 132 2.55 -2.44 10.86
CA CYS A 132 3.21 -1.76 11.97
C CYS A 132 2.86 -0.27 11.95
N GLY A 133 2.64 0.30 13.13
CA GLY A 133 2.28 1.71 13.29
C GLY A 133 2.40 2.15 14.74
N ASP A 134 2.47 3.45 14.96
CA ASP A 134 2.73 4.09 16.27
C ASP A 134 1.57 4.96 16.77
N GLY A 135 0.58 5.27 15.92
CA GLY A 135 -0.47 6.24 16.21
C GLY A 135 -1.89 5.69 16.22
N ALA A 136 -2.80 6.46 16.82
CA ALA A 136 -4.24 6.18 16.88
C ALA A 136 -4.89 5.97 15.50
N ASN A 137 -4.32 6.61 14.47
CA ASN A 137 -4.77 6.49 13.08
C ASN A 137 -4.59 5.09 12.50
N ASP A 138 -3.72 4.27 13.10
CA ASP A 138 -3.39 2.93 12.62
C ASP A 138 -4.09 1.83 13.42
N CYS A 139 -4.76 2.15 14.53
CA CYS A 139 -5.41 1.17 15.42
C CYS A 139 -6.36 0.22 14.66
N GLY A 140 -7.15 0.76 13.74
CA GLY A 140 -8.05 -0.06 12.93
C GLY A 140 -7.29 -1.04 12.03
N ALA A 141 -6.23 -0.58 11.37
CA ALA A 141 -5.42 -1.41 10.48
C ALA A 141 -4.59 -2.45 11.26
N LEU A 142 -4.03 -2.06 12.42
CA LEU A 142 -3.32 -2.96 13.33
C LEU A 142 -4.21 -4.11 13.82
N LYS A 143 -5.46 -3.80 14.19
CA LYS A 143 -6.42 -4.78 14.68
C LYS A 143 -6.89 -5.76 13.59
N VAL A 144 -7.02 -5.29 12.35
CA VAL A 144 -7.51 -6.11 11.23
C VAL A 144 -6.40 -6.95 10.61
N ALA A 145 -5.14 -6.51 10.69
CA ALA A 145 -4.00 -7.26 10.18
C ALA A 145 -3.86 -8.63 10.86
N HIS A 146 -3.32 -9.61 10.12
CA HIS A 146 -3.00 -10.93 10.69
C HIS A 146 -1.90 -10.83 11.77
N ALA A 147 -0.99 -9.87 11.61
CA ALA A 147 0.00 -9.49 12.60
C ALA A 147 0.08 -7.96 12.71
N GLY A 148 -0.64 -7.39 13.68
CA GLY A 148 -0.49 -6.00 14.08
C GLY A 148 0.68 -5.81 15.03
N ILE A 149 1.49 -4.77 14.81
CA ILE A 149 2.65 -4.42 15.64
C ILE A 149 2.57 -2.93 16.00
N SER A 150 2.30 -2.63 17.26
CA SER A 150 2.39 -1.27 17.79
C SER A 150 3.86 -0.93 18.03
N LEU A 151 4.30 0.24 17.58
CA LEU A 151 5.65 0.77 17.84
C LEU A 151 5.68 1.78 19.00
N SER A 152 4.54 1.95 19.69
CA SER A 152 4.40 2.81 20.86
C SER A 152 3.59 2.12 21.96
N GLU A 153 3.82 2.46 23.22
CA GLU A 153 3.02 2.02 24.37
C GLU A 153 1.69 2.78 24.51
N GLN A 154 1.38 3.66 23.56
CA GLN A 154 0.23 4.57 23.62
C GLN A 154 -1.04 3.86 23.11
N GLU A 155 -2.05 4.62 22.68
CA GLU A 155 -3.37 4.11 22.26
C GLU A 155 -3.32 2.94 21.23
N ALA A 156 -2.29 2.89 20.39
CA ALA A 156 -2.07 1.82 19.42
C ALA A 156 -1.78 0.44 20.06
N SER A 157 -1.20 0.40 21.27
CA SER A 157 -0.89 -0.84 21.98
C SER A 157 -2.13 -1.64 22.36
N VAL A 158 -3.25 -0.97 22.66
CA VAL A 158 -4.53 -1.61 23.04
C VAL A 158 -5.16 -2.35 21.83
N ALA A 159 -4.87 -1.89 20.62
CA ALA A 159 -5.43 -2.45 19.39
C ALA A 159 -4.59 -3.58 18.77
N SER A 160 -3.34 -3.75 19.22
CA SER A 160 -2.34 -4.56 18.54
C SER A 160 -1.94 -5.81 19.35
N PRO A 161 -1.84 -7.00 18.74
CA PRO A 161 -1.41 -8.22 19.44
C PRO A 161 0.07 -8.17 19.87
N PHE A 162 0.90 -7.41 19.15
CA PHE A 162 2.30 -7.18 19.50
C PHE A 162 2.53 -5.70 19.77
N THR A 163 3.32 -5.39 20.80
CA THR A 163 3.74 -4.02 21.14
C THR A 163 5.25 -4.00 21.34
N SER A 164 5.95 -3.20 20.56
CA SER A 164 7.37 -2.97 20.70
C SER A 164 7.63 -1.95 21.81
N GLN A 165 8.62 -2.27 22.65
CA GLN A 165 9.11 -1.40 23.71
C GLN A 165 10.03 -0.28 23.21
N THR A 166 10.46 -0.38 21.95
CA THR A 166 11.30 0.63 21.30
C THR A 166 10.58 1.19 20.08
N PRO A 167 10.63 2.51 19.83
CA PRO A 167 10.00 3.12 18.66
C PRO A 167 10.84 2.88 17.39
N SER A 168 11.00 1.61 17.03
CA SER A 168 11.80 1.16 15.89
C SER A 168 11.13 -0.01 15.19
N ILE A 169 11.12 0.01 13.85
CA ILE A 169 10.64 -1.08 13.01
C ILE A 169 11.57 -2.31 13.01
N ALA A 170 12.72 -2.25 13.69
CA ALA A 170 13.66 -3.36 13.79
C ALA A 170 13.07 -4.61 14.49
N CYS A 171 11.98 -4.44 15.25
CA CYS A 171 11.23 -5.54 15.84
C CYS A 171 10.50 -6.41 14.80
N VAL A 172 10.24 -5.90 13.60
CA VAL A 172 9.48 -6.63 12.57
C VAL A 172 10.26 -7.85 12.05
N PRO A 173 11.54 -7.73 11.60
CA PRO A 173 12.34 -8.91 11.26
C PRO A 173 12.50 -9.92 12.39
N GLU A 174 12.57 -9.45 13.63
CA GLU A 174 12.67 -10.30 14.81
C GLU A 174 11.40 -11.12 15.04
N LEU A 175 10.24 -10.47 14.99
CA LEU A 175 8.96 -11.17 15.10
C LEU A 175 8.79 -12.21 13.98
N ILE A 176 9.22 -11.91 12.76
CA ILE A 176 9.19 -12.87 11.64
C ILE A 176 10.09 -14.08 11.94
N ARG A 177 11.27 -13.86 12.51
CA ARG A 177 12.21 -14.93 12.87
C ARG A 177 11.59 -15.88 13.90
N GLU A 178 11.02 -15.32 14.97
CA GLU A 178 10.35 -16.09 16.01
C GLU A 178 9.10 -16.82 15.46
N GLY A 179 8.32 -16.16 14.62
CA GLY A 179 7.16 -16.77 13.96
C GLY A 179 7.53 -17.98 13.11
N ARG A 180 8.68 -17.94 12.40
CA ARG A 180 9.18 -19.10 11.65
C ARG A 180 9.58 -20.25 12.57
N ALA A 181 10.28 -19.96 13.67
CA ALA A 181 10.68 -20.99 14.64
C ALA A 181 9.46 -21.65 15.32
N ALA A 182 8.47 -20.84 15.71
CA ALA A 182 7.21 -21.30 16.29
C ALA A 182 6.45 -22.21 15.32
N LEU A 183 6.31 -21.82 14.04
CA LEU A 183 5.61 -22.61 13.03
C LEU A 183 6.26 -23.98 12.80
N VAL A 184 7.59 -24.03 12.71
CA VAL A 184 8.33 -25.30 12.57
C VAL A 184 8.10 -26.19 13.78
N THR A 185 8.20 -25.63 14.99
CA THR A 185 7.95 -26.35 16.24
C THR A 185 6.52 -26.91 16.29
N SER A 186 5.52 -26.11 15.92
CA SER A 186 4.12 -26.57 15.87
C SER A 186 3.94 -27.72 14.89
N PHE A 187 4.48 -27.64 13.67
CA PHE A 187 4.40 -28.76 12.73
C PHE A 187 5.09 -30.03 13.24
N CYS A 188 6.25 -29.91 13.88
CA CYS A 188 6.92 -31.05 14.49
C CYS A 188 6.07 -31.71 15.58
N MET A 189 5.35 -30.92 16.38
CA MET A 189 4.47 -31.42 17.44
C MET A 189 3.22 -32.15 16.93
N PHE A 190 2.66 -31.74 15.79
CA PHE A 190 1.45 -32.36 15.23
C PHE A 190 1.72 -33.48 14.21
N LYS A 191 2.99 -33.67 13.80
CA LYS A 191 3.38 -34.72 12.85
C LYS A 191 3.65 -36.08 13.53
N TYR A 192 3.70 -36.10 14.86
CA TYR A 192 3.80 -37.28 15.72
C TYR A 192 2.61 -37.32 16.69
#